data_AF-A0AAW4XF58-F1
#
_entry.id   AF-A0AAW4XF58-F1
#
_cell.length_a   1.000
_cell.length_b   1.000
_cell.length_c   1.000
_cell.angle_alpha   90.00
_cell.angle_beta   90.00
_cell.angle_gamma   90.00
#
_symmetry.space_group_name_H-M   'P 1'
#
loop_
_entity.id
_entity.type
_entity.pdbx_description
1 polymer ?
#
loop_
_entity_poly.entity_id
_entity_poly.type
_entity_poly.pdbx_seq_one_letter_code
_entity_poly.pdbx_strand_id
1 'polypeptide(L)'
;MDTARAMLLSAADLANGAAGEPLLGEGGVVSRPMVVVDLDGDIPLIERAVEQAALADRILVGRATREVPAGVRPLIDALDLTYAPVASSRGVVETPDPDASIAAFAEAVAANPQAALVARQVVRASETLAVPEAIDVESLGYSTLQGGPEFAVWLAGRGPRPLPPPSDEPVLIAREGDLLHITLNRPERRNAYGTVLRDALVDALRLAVVDDSIERVVLDGAGSSFCAGGDLDEFGRTPDITLAHFVRTRGGAGRLVAQLAGRMEVRLHGHCIGAGIEIPAFAGRVVATPGTVFRLPEVSMGLIPGAGGTVSIPRRIGRWRSLHLFVTAAPLDASRALDWGLVDEIRDM
;
A
#
# COMPACT_ATOMS: atom_id res chain seq x y z
N MET A 1 15.38 22.48 17.93
CA MET A 1 16.26 21.56 17.19
C MET A 1 15.50 21.12 15.97
N ASP A 2 16.04 21.36 14.79
CA ASP A 2 15.39 21.12 13.50
C ASP A 2 15.14 19.61 13.31
N THR A 3 13.97 19.14 13.76
CA THR A 3 13.53 17.74 13.69
C THR A 3 13.14 17.32 12.28
N ALA A 4 13.15 18.24 11.30
CA ALA A 4 12.72 17.97 9.94
C ALA A 4 13.85 17.40 9.05
N ARG A 5 15.13 17.65 9.38
CA ARG A 5 16.24 17.18 8.55
C ARG A 5 16.60 15.75 8.92
N ALA A 6 16.25 14.80 8.05
CA ALA A 6 16.64 13.40 8.20
C ALA A 6 18.17 13.28 8.35
N MET A 7 18.61 12.45 9.29
CA MET A 7 20.03 12.19 9.51
C MET A 7 20.61 11.48 8.29
N LEU A 8 21.71 11.99 7.75
CA LEU A 8 22.46 11.33 6.68
C LEU A 8 23.60 10.50 7.30
N LEU A 9 23.63 9.21 7.00
CA LEU A 9 24.66 8.27 7.41
C LEU A 9 25.43 7.77 6.19
N SER A 10 26.73 7.55 6.33
CA SER A 10 27.45 6.68 5.40
C SER A 10 27.08 5.21 5.65
N ALA A 11 27.35 4.33 4.68
CA ALA A 11 27.22 2.90 4.90
C ALA A 11 28.12 2.37 6.04
N ALA A 12 29.29 3.00 6.26
CA ALA A 12 30.18 2.67 7.37
C ALA A 12 29.55 3.05 8.72
N ASP A 13 28.89 4.21 8.83
CA ASP A 13 28.17 4.61 10.05
C ASP A 13 27.03 3.63 10.36
N LEU A 14 26.30 3.20 9.32
CA LEU A 14 25.27 2.17 9.46
C LEU A 14 25.86 0.84 9.96
N ALA A 15 26.97 0.38 9.38
CA ALA A 15 27.67 -0.83 9.84
C ALA A 15 28.14 -0.73 11.31
N ASN A 16 28.49 0.47 11.75
CA ASN A 16 28.86 0.75 13.15
C ASN A 16 27.65 0.93 14.09
N GLY A 17 26.43 0.78 13.59
CA GLY A 17 25.21 0.81 14.40
C GLY A 17 24.65 2.22 14.65
N ALA A 18 25.05 3.23 13.88
CA ALA A 18 24.56 4.61 14.07
C ALA A 18 23.04 4.76 13.87
N ALA A 19 22.39 3.81 13.17
CA ALA A 19 20.93 3.76 13.04
C ALA A 19 20.21 3.16 14.27
N GLY A 20 20.95 2.68 15.28
CA GLY A 20 20.46 1.97 16.45
C GLY A 20 20.12 2.82 17.68
N GLU A 21 20.12 4.16 17.57
CA GLU A 21 19.64 5.03 18.68
C GLU A 21 18.21 4.63 19.09
N PRO A 22 17.75 4.85 20.34
CA PRO A 22 16.37 4.57 20.71
C PRO A 22 15.35 5.32 19.85
N LEU A 23 14.32 4.63 19.34
CA LEU A 23 13.25 5.24 18.53
C LEU A 23 12.40 6.23 19.34
N LEU A 24 12.26 6.00 20.64
CA LEU A 24 11.45 6.81 21.53
C LEU A 24 12.32 7.85 22.25
N GLY A 25 11.91 9.12 22.17
CA GLY A 25 12.47 10.22 22.94
C GLY A 25 11.78 10.38 24.30
N GLU A 26 11.97 11.57 24.88
CA GLU A 26 11.31 11.95 26.14
C GLU A 26 9.78 11.82 26.04
N GLY A 27 9.15 11.27 27.08
CA GLY A 27 7.70 11.07 27.11
C GLY A 27 7.17 9.97 26.18
N GLY A 28 8.04 9.16 25.56
CA GLY A 28 7.61 8.07 24.65
C GLY A 28 7.20 8.56 23.26
N VAL A 29 7.59 9.79 22.88
CA VAL A 29 7.31 10.34 21.55
C VAL A 29 8.28 9.75 20.53
N VAL A 30 7.78 9.40 19.35
CA VAL A 30 8.63 8.96 18.22
C VAL A 30 9.63 10.05 17.87
N SER A 31 10.91 9.71 17.90
CA SER A 31 12.02 10.60 17.60
C SER A 31 12.81 10.07 16.41
N ARG A 32 13.02 10.92 15.41
CA ARG A 32 13.75 10.57 14.16
C ARG A 32 13.25 9.25 13.55
N PRO A 33 12.01 9.21 13.03
CA PRO A 33 11.41 7.99 12.48
C PRO A 33 12.14 7.45 11.23
N MET A 34 13.01 8.26 10.63
CA MET A 34 13.71 7.96 9.38
C MET A 34 15.18 8.39 9.43
N VAL A 35 16.02 7.64 8.72
CA VAL A 35 17.44 7.92 8.46
C VAL A 35 17.72 7.71 6.98
N VAL A 36 18.59 8.55 6.41
CA VAL A 36 19.08 8.43 5.03
C VAL A 36 20.45 7.76 5.05
N VAL A 37 20.66 6.79 4.16
CA VAL A 37 21.93 6.07 3.99
C VAL A 37 22.51 6.45 2.63
N ASP A 38 23.66 7.10 2.64
CA ASP A 38 24.40 7.46 1.42
C ASP A 38 25.05 6.22 0.80
N LEU A 39 24.69 5.94 -0.44
CA LEU A 39 25.19 4.82 -1.25
C LEU A 39 26.16 5.28 -2.34
N ASP A 40 26.45 6.58 -2.45
CA ASP A 40 27.41 7.11 -3.44
C ASP A 40 28.86 6.93 -3.00
N GLY A 41 29.11 6.78 -1.70
CA GLY A 41 30.44 6.59 -1.11
C GLY A 41 30.99 5.16 -1.23
N ASP A 42 32.15 4.93 -0.61
CA ASP A 42 32.65 3.57 -0.37
C ASP A 42 31.79 2.86 0.68
N ILE A 43 31.58 1.55 0.50
CA ILE A 43 30.68 0.72 1.32
C ILE A 43 31.51 -0.42 1.92
N PRO A 44 32.48 -0.12 2.81
CA PRO A 44 33.19 -1.15 3.54
C PRO A 44 32.21 -1.89 4.46
N LEU A 45 32.46 -3.17 4.72
CA LEU A 45 31.66 -3.98 5.66
C LEU A 45 30.17 -4.09 5.29
N ILE A 46 29.86 -4.25 4.00
CA ILE A 46 28.47 -4.33 3.51
C ILE A 46 27.62 -5.37 4.26
N GLU A 47 28.18 -6.54 4.58
CA GLU A 47 27.48 -7.58 5.33
C GLU A 47 27.03 -7.07 6.71
N ARG A 48 27.90 -6.32 7.38
CA ARG A 48 27.57 -5.72 8.67
C ARG A 48 26.52 -4.62 8.54
N ALA A 49 26.61 -3.80 7.49
CA ALA A 49 25.58 -2.78 7.20
C ALA A 49 24.21 -3.42 6.95
N VAL A 50 24.17 -4.55 6.24
CA VAL A 50 22.95 -5.35 6.00
C VAL A 50 22.35 -5.85 7.31
N GLU A 51 23.16 -6.43 8.18
CA GLU A 51 22.71 -6.88 9.51
C GLU A 51 22.13 -5.73 10.33
N GLN A 52 22.81 -4.58 10.38
CA GLN A 52 22.34 -3.40 11.11
C GLN A 52 21.06 -2.82 10.50
N ALA A 53 20.93 -2.82 9.17
CA ALA A 53 19.71 -2.37 8.50
C ALA A 53 18.50 -3.24 8.87
N ALA A 54 18.69 -4.56 8.97
CA ALA A 54 17.64 -5.49 9.35
C ALA A 54 17.17 -5.32 10.80
N LEU A 55 18.06 -4.88 11.69
CA LEU A 55 17.78 -4.65 13.11
C LEU A 55 17.23 -3.25 13.43
N ALA A 56 17.25 -2.33 12.46
CA ALA A 56 16.84 -0.95 12.71
C ALA A 56 15.32 -0.84 12.95
N ASP A 57 14.96 -0.08 13.99
CA ASP A 57 13.56 0.26 14.31
C ASP A 57 13.00 1.42 13.46
N ARG A 58 13.88 2.13 12.75
CA ARG A 58 13.55 3.30 11.91
C ARG A 58 13.41 2.93 10.44
N ILE A 59 12.77 3.82 9.68
CA ILE A 59 12.76 3.76 8.21
C ILE A 59 14.15 4.14 7.68
N LEU A 60 14.79 3.25 6.93
CA LEU A 60 16.08 3.49 6.29
C LEU A 60 15.90 3.73 4.79
N VAL A 61 16.25 4.93 4.33
CA VAL A 61 16.13 5.35 2.94
C VAL A 61 17.51 5.45 2.31
N GLY A 62 17.79 4.60 1.31
CA GLY A 62 19.00 4.70 0.50
C GLY A 62 18.96 5.91 -0.41
N ARG A 63 20.08 6.60 -0.53
CA ARG A 63 20.32 7.72 -1.44
C ARG A 63 21.44 7.34 -2.40
N ALA A 64 21.19 7.41 -3.70
CA ALA A 64 22.24 7.33 -4.70
C ALA A 64 21.99 8.36 -5.80
N THR A 65 23.00 9.16 -6.16
CA THR A 65 22.93 10.15 -7.25
C THR A 65 23.38 9.58 -8.60
N ARG A 66 23.82 8.32 -8.60
CA ARG A 66 24.26 7.56 -9.77
C ARG A 66 23.68 6.15 -9.73
N GLU A 67 23.91 5.40 -10.80
CA GLU A 67 23.59 3.98 -10.82
C GLU A 67 24.32 3.25 -9.67
N VAL A 68 23.56 2.49 -8.88
CA VAL A 68 24.10 1.77 -7.73
C VAL A 68 24.79 0.49 -8.20
N PRO A 69 26.08 0.26 -7.87
CA PRO A 69 26.80 -0.94 -8.29
C PRO A 69 26.12 -2.23 -7.83
N ALA A 70 26.20 -3.29 -8.64
CA ALA A 70 25.55 -4.58 -8.34
C ALA A 70 25.97 -5.18 -6.99
N GLY A 71 27.21 -4.95 -6.54
CA GLY A 71 27.71 -5.42 -5.25
C GLY A 71 26.99 -4.81 -4.04
N VAL A 72 26.31 -3.68 -4.20
CA VAL A 72 25.55 -2.99 -3.14
C VAL A 72 24.14 -3.57 -2.98
N ARG A 73 23.73 -4.47 -3.89
CA ARG A 73 22.37 -4.99 -3.93
C ARG A 73 21.89 -5.61 -2.60
N PRO A 74 22.69 -6.40 -1.85
CA PRO A 74 22.27 -6.91 -0.56
C PRO A 74 21.87 -5.80 0.43
N LEU A 75 22.57 -4.67 0.41
CA LEU A 75 22.23 -3.52 1.25
C LEU A 75 20.94 -2.84 0.78
N ILE A 76 20.76 -2.62 -0.53
CA ILE A 76 19.49 -2.11 -1.08
C ILE A 76 18.31 -2.97 -0.65
N ASP A 77 18.45 -4.30 -0.73
CA ASP A 77 17.41 -5.24 -0.32
C ASP A 77 17.19 -5.25 1.20
N ALA A 78 18.17 -4.83 2.02
CA ALA A 78 18.01 -4.70 3.47
C ALA A 78 17.33 -3.38 3.90
N LEU A 79 17.52 -2.29 3.14
CA LEU A 79 16.90 -0.98 3.38
C LEU A 79 15.38 -1.00 3.16
N ASP A 80 14.68 0.08 3.51
CA ASP A 80 13.23 0.20 3.33
C ASP A 80 12.84 0.66 1.94
N LEU A 81 13.65 1.54 1.33
CA LEU A 81 13.64 1.87 -0.09
C LEU A 81 14.93 2.61 -0.45
N THR A 82 15.26 2.67 -1.73
CA THR A 82 16.35 3.51 -2.26
C THR A 82 15.83 4.41 -3.35
N TYR A 83 16.19 5.70 -3.33
CA TYR A 83 15.98 6.60 -4.46
C TYR A 83 17.26 6.72 -5.28
N ALA A 84 17.15 6.52 -6.59
CA ALA A 84 18.26 6.67 -7.52
C ALA A 84 17.77 7.03 -8.95
N PRO A 85 18.63 7.61 -9.81
CA PRO A 85 18.28 7.92 -11.20
C PRO A 85 17.98 6.72 -12.10
N VAL A 86 18.47 5.53 -11.74
CA VAL A 86 18.29 4.31 -12.51
C VAL A 86 17.89 3.17 -11.57
N ALA A 87 16.75 2.53 -11.84
CA ALA A 87 16.33 1.35 -11.09
C ALA A 87 17.09 0.09 -11.52
N SER A 88 18.01 -0.38 -10.68
CA SER A 88 18.65 -1.70 -10.81
C SER A 88 17.81 -2.85 -10.24
N SER A 89 16.72 -2.53 -9.53
CA SER A 89 15.88 -3.50 -8.83
C SER A 89 14.53 -2.94 -8.37
N ARG A 90 13.69 -3.82 -7.81
CA ARG A 90 12.47 -3.42 -7.08
C ARG A 90 12.78 -2.66 -5.78
N GLY A 91 13.99 -2.79 -5.24
CA GLY A 91 14.46 -2.03 -4.08
C GLY A 91 14.72 -0.55 -4.38
N VAL A 92 14.77 -0.18 -5.66
CA VAL A 92 15.00 1.19 -6.13
C VAL A 92 13.70 1.79 -6.69
N VAL A 93 13.37 2.97 -6.18
CA VAL A 93 12.37 3.87 -6.72
C VAL A 93 13.10 4.87 -7.62
N GLU A 94 12.96 4.68 -8.93
CA GLU A 94 13.64 5.54 -9.91
C GLU A 94 13.15 6.99 -9.82
N THR A 95 14.07 7.95 -9.83
CA THR A 95 13.76 9.37 -9.80
C THR A 95 14.93 10.20 -10.35
N PRO A 96 14.67 11.24 -11.17
CA PRO A 96 15.73 12.12 -11.67
C PRO A 96 16.38 12.95 -10.56
N ASP A 97 15.69 13.16 -9.43
CA ASP A 97 16.18 13.93 -8.29
C ASP A 97 15.95 13.13 -6.98
N PRO A 98 16.94 12.31 -6.58
CA PRO A 98 16.89 11.55 -5.34
C PRO A 98 16.74 12.44 -4.11
N ASP A 99 17.38 13.61 -4.08
CA ASP A 99 17.35 14.51 -2.92
C ASP A 99 15.98 15.13 -2.73
N ALA A 100 15.35 15.61 -3.81
CA ALA A 100 13.98 16.12 -3.74
C ALA A 100 12.97 15.02 -3.35
N SER A 101 13.18 13.79 -3.84
CA SER A 101 12.31 12.65 -3.53
C SER A 101 12.44 12.22 -2.06
N ILE A 102 13.66 12.22 -1.52
CA ILE A 102 13.94 11.97 -0.10
C ILE A 102 13.32 13.06 0.77
N ALA A 103 13.42 14.33 0.37
CA ALA A 103 12.82 15.44 1.11
C ALA A 103 11.29 15.31 1.18
N ALA A 104 10.63 15.02 0.06
CA ALA A 104 9.18 14.81 0.02
C ALA A 104 8.75 13.60 0.85
N PHE A 105 9.52 12.50 0.80
CA PHE A 105 9.27 11.33 1.63
C PHE A 105 9.44 11.65 3.13
N ALA A 106 10.49 12.38 3.50
CA ALA A 106 10.74 12.78 4.87
C ALA A 106 9.65 13.70 5.42
N GLU A 107 9.13 14.64 4.60
CA GLU A 107 7.99 15.48 4.96
C GLU A 107 6.73 14.64 5.23
N ALA A 108 6.45 13.66 4.37
CA ALA A 108 5.31 12.77 4.55
C ALA A 108 5.45 11.89 5.81
N VAL A 109 6.65 11.36 6.10
CA VAL A 109 6.93 10.66 7.35
C VAL A 109 6.76 11.58 8.56
N ALA A 110 7.23 12.82 8.49
CA ALA A 110 7.11 13.78 9.60
C ALA A 110 5.65 14.16 9.89
N ALA A 111 4.78 14.15 8.87
CA ALA A 111 3.35 14.43 9.04
C ALA A 111 2.60 13.31 9.76
N ASN A 112 2.94 12.04 9.52
CA ASN A 112 2.30 10.87 10.15
C ASN A 112 3.34 9.78 10.49
N PRO A 113 4.23 10.03 11.46
CA PRO A 113 5.34 9.13 11.77
C PRO A 113 4.91 7.76 12.29
N GLN A 114 3.81 7.67 13.06
CA GLN A 114 3.31 6.41 13.60
C GLN A 114 2.78 5.54 12.47
N ALA A 115 1.93 6.10 11.60
CA ALA A 115 1.42 5.39 10.43
C ALA A 115 2.53 4.92 9.48
N ALA A 116 3.54 5.76 9.22
CA ALA A 116 4.68 5.39 8.38
C ALA A 116 5.52 4.23 8.97
N LEU A 117 5.78 4.25 10.27
CA LEU A 117 6.50 3.17 10.96
C LEU A 117 5.70 1.87 11.01
N VAL A 118 4.39 1.95 11.27
CA VAL A 118 3.51 0.78 11.24
C VAL A 118 3.43 0.20 9.82
N ALA A 119 3.34 1.03 8.78
CA ALA A 119 3.39 0.57 7.39
C ALA A 119 4.68 -0.24 7.12
N ARG A 120 5.84 0.30 7.53
CA ARG A 120 7.14 -0.38 7.43
C ARG A 120 7.13 -1.74 8.16
N GLN A 121 6.65 -1.77 9.40
CA GLN A 121 6.60 -3.00 10.20
C GLN A 121 5.70 -4.06 9.55
N VAL A 122 4.51 -3.67 9.12
CA VAL A 122 3.53 -4.58 8.52
C VAL A 122 4.06 -5.20 7.22
N VAL A 123 4.63 -4.41 6.31
CA VAL A 123 5.14 -4.94 5.03
C VAL A 123 6.33 -5.88 5.21
N ARG A 124 7.16 -5.68 6.26
CA ARG A 124 8.27 -6.58 6.59
C ARG A 124 7.79 -7.84 7.30
N ALA A 125 6.90 -7.70 8.30
CA ALA A 125 6.42 -8.81 9.11
C ALA A 125 5.54 -9.79 8.30
N SER A 126 4.85 -9.30 7.27
CA SER A 126 3.94 -10.10 6.44
C SER A 126 4.55 -10.63 5.15
N GLU A 127 5.79 -10.27 4.82
CA GLU A 127 6.42 -10.54 3.51
C GLU A 127 6.40 -12.03 3.13
N THR A 128 6.61 -12.92 4.10
CA THR A 128 6.69 -14.37 3.90
C THR A 128 5.43 -15.12 4.33
N LEU A 129 4.43 -14.42 4.88
CA LEU A 129 3.19 -15.03 5.35
C LEU A 129 2.26 -15.35 4.18
N ALA A 130 1.42 -16.38 4.34
CA ALA A 130 0.33 -16.63 3.41
C ALA A 130 -0.73 -15.51 3.48
N VAL A 131 -1.57 -15.39 2.43
CA VAL A 131 -2.53 -14.27 2.29
C VAL A 131 -3.40 -14.06 3.54
N PRO A 132 -4.01 -15.11 4.13
CA PRO A 132 -4.89 -14.91 5.29
C PRO A 132 -4.15 -14.31 6.49
N GLU A 133 -2.99 -14.86 6.84
CA GLU A 133 -2.19 -14.43 7.99
C GLU A 133 -1.63 -13.02 7.77
N ALA A 134 -1.18 -12.72 6.54
CA ALA A 134 -0.72 -11.38 6.18
C ALA A 134 -1.83 -10.32 6.34
N ILE A 135 -3.07 -10.64 5.93
CA ILE A 135 -4.23 -9.75 6.12
C ILE A 135 -4.57 -9.60 7.62
N ASP A 136 -4.37 -10.64 8.43
CA ASP A 136 -4.55 -10.53 9.88
C ASP A 136 -3.51 -9.57 10.50
N VAL A 137 -2.24 -9.64 10.07
CA VAL A 137 -1.18 -8.69 10.48
C VAL A 137 -1.48 -7.27 10.03
N GLU A 138 -1.86 -7.06 8.77
CA GLU A 138 -2.28 -5.74 8.26
C GLU A 138 -3.40 -5.17 9.12
N SER A 139 -4.42 -5.98 9.38
CA SER A 139 -5.55 -5.54 10.16
C SER A 139 -5.18 -5.18 11.60
N LEU A 140 -4.23 -5.88 12.22
CA LEU A 140 -3.77 -5.54 13.56
C LEU A 140 -3.05 -4.19 13.55
N GLY A 141 -2.15 -3.97 12.60
CA GLY A 141 -1.49 -2.67 12.41
C GLY A 141 -2.48 -1.53 12.14
N TYR A 142 -3.45 -1.75 11.26
CA TYR A 142 -4.53 -0.80 11.00
C TYR A 142 -5.35 -0.49 12.25
N SER A 143 -5.74 -1.52 13.02
CA SER A 143 -6.51 -1.36 14.26
C SER A 143 -5.76 -0.54 15.31
N THR A 144 -4.43 -0.72 15.44
CA THR A 144 -3.60 0.10 16.34
C THR A 144 -3.65 1.58 15.96
N LEU A 145 -3.57 1.89 14.66
CA LEU A 145 -3.62 3.27 14.16
C LEU A 145 -5.02 3.88 14.22
N GLN A 146 -6.08 3.07 14.06
CA GLN A 146 -7.47 3.53 14.12
C GLN A 146 -7.83 4.13 15.49
N GLY A 147 -7.19 3.67 16.57
CA GLY A 147 -7.31 4.28 17.90
C GLY A 147 -6.28 5.37 18.20
N GLY A 148 -5.41 5.70 17.24
CA GLY A 148 -4.26 6.59 17.42
C GLY A 148 -4.55 8.08 17.17
N PRO A 149 -3.64 8.97 17.61
CA PRO A 149 -3.81 10.42 17.51
C PRO A 149 -3.78 10.94 16.06
N GLU A 150 -2.97 10.36 15.18
CA GLU A 150 -2.84 10.82 13.78
C GLU A 150 -4.17 10.68 13.03
N PHE A 151 -4.81 9.51 13.15
CA PHE A 151 -6.13 9.29 12.57
C PHE A 151 -7.20 10.20 13.21
N ALA A 152 -7.14 10.39 14.54
CA ALA A 152 -8.08 11.29 15.23
C ALA A 152 -7.97 12.74 14.75
N VAL A 153 -6.75 13.24 14.53
CA VAL A 153 -6.49 14.59 13.98
C VAL A 153 -7.04 14.71 12.56
N TRP A 154 -6.76 13.73 11.70
CA TRP A 154 -7.30 13.71 10.33
C TRP A 154 -8.83 13.69 10.32
N LEU A 155 -9.44 12.85 11.15
CA LEU A 155 -10.89 12.70 11.25
C LEU A 155 -11.56 13.99 11.74
N ALA A 156 -10.95 14.69 12.70
CA ALA A 156 -11.42 16.00 13.15
C ALA A 156 -11.30 17.07 12.05
N GLY A 157 -10.20 17.08 11.29
CA GLY A 157 -9.92 18.08 10.26
C GLY A 157 -10.89 18.07 9.06
N ARG A 158 -11.46 16.91 8.73
CA ARG A 158 -12.42 16.77 7.61
C ARG A 158 -13.87 17.14 7.94
N GLY A 159 -14.19 17.33 9.22
CA GLY A 159 -15.53 17.63 9.72
C GLY A 159 -16.54 16.46 9.61
N PRO A 160 -17.76 16.65 10.14
CA PRO A 160 -18.82 15.65 10.09
C PRO A 160 -19.26 15.39 8.66
N ARG A 161 -19.69 14.16 8.38
CA ARG A 161 -20.23 13.76 7.08
C ARG A 161 -21.57 13.03 7.25
N PRO A 162 -22.50 13.12 6.29
CA PRO A 162 -23.66 12.23 6.28
C PRO A 162 -23.20 10.78 6.06
N LEU A 163 -24.04 9.81 6.42
CA LEU A 163 -23.83 8.44 5.98
C LEU A 163 -24.00 8.36 4.45
N PRO A 164 -23.29 7.46 3.76
CA PRO A 164 -23.55 7.21 2.35
C PRO A 164 -25.02 6.81 2.15
N PRO A 165 -25.67 7.26 1.05
CA PRO A 165 -26.99 6.77 0.71
C PRO A 165 -26.95 5.26 0.43
N PRO A 166 -28.07 4.54 0.66
CA PRO A 166 -28.19 3.16 0.22
C PRO A 166 -28.07 3.07 -1.32
N SER A 167 -27.85 1.86 -1.81
CA SER A 167 -27.83 1.53 -3.24
C SER A 167 -28.52 0.19 -3.40
N ASP A 168 -29.46 0.12 -4.34
CA ASP A 168 -30.25 -1.10 -4.57
C ASP A 168 -29.43 -2.17 -5.30
N GLU A 169 -28.57 -1.76 -6.24
CA GLU A 169 -27.74 -2.64 -7.06
C GLU A 169 -26.27 -2.16 -7.08
N PRO A 170 -25.57 -2.18 -5.93
CA PRO A 170 -24.19 -1.67 -5.84
C PRO A 170 -23.18 -2.53 -6.60
N VAL A 171 -23.53 -3.76 -6.97
CA VAL A 171 -22.76 -4.66 -7.83
C VAL A 171 -23.70 -5.32 -8.82
N LEU A 172 -23.33 -5.32 -10.10
CA LEU A 172 -24.02 -6.07 -11.15
C LEU A 172 -23.31 -7.39 -11.39
N ILE A 173 -24.08 -8.45 -11.65
CA ILE A 173 -23.56 -9.76 -12.03
C ILE A 173 -24.19 -10.21 -13.34
N ALA A 174 -23.37 -10.71 -14.27
CA ALA A 174 -23.83 -11.34 -15.50
C ALA A 174 -23.03 -12.61 -15.75
N ARG A 175 -23.72 -13.69 -16.14
CA ARG A 175 -23.10 -14.99 -16.40
C ARG A 175 -23.29 -15.39 -17.86
N GLU A 176 -22.19 -15.71 -18.52
CA GLU A 176 -22.15 -16.22 -19.89
C GLU A 176 -21.39 -17.55 -19.91
N GLY A 177 -22.12 -18.67 -19.81
CA GLY A 177 -21.50 -19.98 -19.72
C GLY A 177 -20.63 -20.16 -18.47
N ASP A 178 -19.32 -20.31 -18.68
CA ASP A 178 -18.27 -20.48 -17.65
C ASP A 178 -17.74 -19.15 -17.10
N LEU A 179 -18.17 -18.01 -17.66
CA LEU A 179 -17.69 -16.68 -17.33
C LEU A 179 -18.67 -15.93 -16.43
N LEU A 180 -18.19 -15.44 -15.28
CA LEU A 180 -18.90 -14.49 -14.43
C LEU A 180 -18.31 -13.09 -14.57
N HIS A 181 -19.13 -12.16 -15.04
CA HIS A 181 -18.84 -10.72 -15.02
C HIS A 181 -19.40 -10.11 -13.73
N ILE A 182 -18.56 -9.36 -13.02
CA ILE A 182 -18.89 -8.60 -11.82
C ILE A 182 -18.55 -7.13 -12.10
N THR A 183 -19.50 -6.23 -11.94
CA THR A 183 -19.29 -4.79 -12.15
C THR A 183 -19.59 -4.02 -10.87
N LEU A 184 -18.62 -3.25 -10.36
CA LEU A 184 -18.88 -2.28 -9.29
C LEU A 184 -19.82 -1.19 -9.81
N ASN A 185 -20.97 -0.99 -9.18
CA ASN A 185 -22.06 -0.17 -9.73
C ASN A 185 -22.57 0.87 -8.73
N ARG A 186 -21.68 1.77 -8.33
CA ARG A 186 -22.00 3.02 -7.60
C ARG A 186 -21.28 4.21 -8.25
N PRO A 187 -21.47 4.45 -9.56
CA PRO A 187 -20.69 5.43 -10.33
C PRO A 187 -20.82 6.86 -9.77
N GLU A 188 -21.96 7.21 -9.20
CA GLU A 188 -22.25 8.49 -8.55
C GLU A 188 -21.35 8.76 -7.32
N ARG A 189 -20.81 7.70 -6.72
CA ARG A 189 -19.80 7.76 -5.65
C ARG A 189 -18.43 7.26 -6.12
N ARG A 190 -18.20 7.16 -7.43
CA ARG A 190 -16.97 6.61 -8.03
C ARG A 190 -16.63 5.22 -7.46
N ASN A 191 -17.66 4.41 -7.25
CA ASN A 191 -17.56 3.05 -6.70
C ASN A 191 -16.80 2.99 -5.37
N ALA A 192 -17.00 3.96 -4.48
CA ALA A 192 -16.39 3.96 -3.15
C ALA A 192 -16.74 2.67 -2.37
N TYR A 193 -15.70 2.01 -1.86
CA TYR A 193 -15.73 0.76 -1.11
C TYR A 193 -16.13 1.01 0.35
N GLY A 194 -17.44 1.19 0.55
CA GLY A 194 -18.10 1.19 1.84
C GLY A 194 -18.79 -0.15 2.13
N THR A 195 -19.52 -0.21 3.24
CA THR A 195 -20.24 -1.40 3.70
C THR A 195 -21.17 -1.98 2.62
N VAL A 196 -21.97 -1.13 1.96
CA VAL A 196 -22.93 -1.56 0.92
C VAL A 196 -22.24 -2.20 -0.28
N LEU A 197 -21.16 -1.59 -0.78
CA LEU A 197 -20.43 -2.13 -1.94
C LEU A 197 -19.62 -3.37 -1.57
N ARG A 198 -18.98 -3.36 -0.39
CA ARG A 198 -18.21 -4.49 0.15
C ARG A 198 -19.07 -5.75 0.23
N ASP A 199 -20.22 -5.66 0.88
CA ASP A 199 -21.04 -6.83 1.18
C ASP A 199 -21.57 -7.45 -0.13
N ALA A 200 -22.05 -6.62 -1.06
CA ALA A 200 -22.49 -7.09 -2.37
C ALA A 200 -21.36 -7.69 -3.22
N LEU A 201 -20.15 -7.11 -3.20
CA LEU A 201 -19.00 -7.66 -3.90
C LEU A 201 -18.57 -9.00 -3.30
N VAL A 202 -18.56 -9.11 -1.98
CA VAL A 202 -18.25 -10.35 -1.27
C VAL A 202 -19.23 -11.46 -1.63
N ASP A 203 -20.52 -11.16 -1.72
CA ASP A 203 -21.54 -12.14 -2.11
C ASP A 203 -21.37 -12.59 -3.57
N ALA A 204 -21.07 -11.66 -4.48
CA ALA A 204 -20.77 -11.99 -5.88
C ALA A 204 -19.50 -12.86 -6.02
N LEU A 205 -18.44 -12.55 -5.27
CA LEU A 205 -17.20 -13.35 -5.28
C LEU A 205 -17.39 -14.73 -4.64
N ARG A 206 -18.21 -14.83 -3.59
CA ARG A 206 -18.55 -16.12 -2.97
C ARG A 206 -19.25 -17.05 -3.95
N LEU A 207 -20.13 -16.54 -4.81
CA LEU A 207 -20.73 -17.33 -5.89
C LEU A 207 -19.65 -17.99 -6.76
N ALA A 208 -18.65 -17.22 -7.20
CA ALA A 208 -17.54 -17.74 -7.99
C ALA A 208 -16.62 -18.69 -7.22
N VAL A 209 -16.55 -18.59 -5.90
CA VAL A 209 -15.76 -19.52 -5.07
C VAL A 209 -16.46 -20.87 -4.93
N VAL A 210 -17.78 -20.90 -4.83
CA VAL A 210 -18.54 -22.14 -4.56
C VAL A 210 -19.05 -22.85 -5.81
N ASP A 211 -19.19 -22.15 -6.93
CA ASP A 211 -19.62 -22.72 -8.20
C ASP A 211 -18.40 -23.06 -9.08
N ASP A 212 -18.03 -24.35 -9.07
CA ASP A 212 -16.90 -24.86 -9.86
C ASP A 212 -17.12 -24.78 -11.38
N SER A 213 -18.35 -24.56 -11.85
CA SER A 213 -18.63 -24.34 -13.28
C SER A 213 -18.29 -22.94 -13.77
N ILE A 214 -17.90 -22.03 -12.86
CA ILE A 214 -17.35 -20.71 -13.20
C ILE A 214 -15.83 -20.85 -13.33
N GLU A 215 -15.35 -20.99 -14.56
CA GLU A 215 -13.93 -21.14 -14.87
C GLU A 215 -13.22 -19.80 -15.05
N ARG A 216 -13.97 -18.70 -15.24
CA ARG A 216 -13.41 -17.35 -15.45
C ARG A 216 -14.23 -16.29 -14.73
N VAL A 217 -13.54 -15.32 -14.13
CA VAL A 217 -14.16 -14.16 -13.46
C VAL A 217 -13.56 -12.88 -14.01
N VAL A 218 -14.40 -11.95 -14.43
CA VAL A 218 -14.00 -10.58 -14.81
C VAL A 218 -14.62 -9.61 -13.81
N LEU A 219 -13.79 -8.75 -13.23
CA LEU A 219 -14.23 -7.64 -12.39
C LEU A 219 -13.90 -6.30 -13.06
N ASP A 220 -14.90 -5.44 -13.22
CA ASP A 220 -14.75 -4.06 -13.70
C ASP A 220 -15.59 -3.08 -12.85
N GLY A 221 -15.64 -1.81 -13.26
CA GLY A 221 -16.41 -0.77 -12.58
C GLY A 221 -17.22 0.08 -13.55
N ALA A 222 -18.42 0.48 -13.14
CA ALA A 222 -19.26 1.41 -13.87
C ALA A 222 -18.79 2.86 -13.68
N GLY A 223 -19.06 3.70 -14.68
CA GLY A 223 -18.80 5.14 -14.63
C GLY A 223 -17.35 5.53 -14.89
N SER A 224 -16.94 6.68 -14.37
CA SER A 224 -15.67 7.34 -14.74
C SER A 224 -14.43 6.84 -13.98
N SER A 225 -14.61 5.99 -12.98
CA SER A 225 -13.52 5.41 -12.19
C SER A 225 -13.84 3.96 -11.89
N PHE A 226 -12.81 3.11 -11.83
CA PHE A 226 -12.96 1.77 -11.29
C PHE A 226 -13.40 1.81 -9.83
N CYS A 227 -12.63 2.46 -8.94
CA CYS A 227 -12.96 2.58 -7.52
C CYS A 227 -12.11 3.66 -6.83
N ALA A 228 -12.77 4.60 -6.15
CA ALA A 228 -12.13 5.69 -5.40
C ALA A 228 -11.63 5.32 -3.99
N GLY A 229 -11.61 4.02 -3.66
CA GLY A 229 -11.13 3.53 -2.36
C GLY A 229 -12.20 3.45 -1.30
N GLY A 230 -11.80 3.40 -0.03
CA GLY A 230 -12.75 3.32 1.08
C GLY A 230 -13.76 4.46 1.07
N ASP A 231 -15.03 4.18 1.39
CA ASP A 231 -16.03 5.25 1.50
C ASP A 231 -15.71 6.11 2.72
N LEU A 232 -15.10 7.27 2.47
CA LEU A 232 -14.66 8.19 3.51
C LEU A 232 -15.83 8.55 4.44
N ASP A 233 -17.07 8.60 3.95
CA ASP A 233 -18.24 8.92 4.75
C ASP A 233 -18.61 7.81 5.76
N GLU A 234 -17.90 6.68 5.79
CA GLU A 234 -18.04 5.66 6.84
C GLU A 234 -16.91 5.72 7.90
N PHE A 235 -15.83 6.47 7.63
CA PHE A 235 -14.67 6.53 8.53
C PHE A 235 -15.05 7.17 9.88
N GLY A 236 -14.48 6.63 10.96
CA GLY A 236 -14.74 7.08 12.34
C GLY A 236 -16.07 6.63 12.94
N ARG A 237 -16.83 5.75 12.26
CA ARG A 237 -18.14 5.27 12.73
C ARG A 237 -18.13 3.86 13.31
N THR A 238 -16.98 3.20 13.34
CA THR A 238 -16.85 1.90 13.98
C THR A 238 -16.86 2.08 15.50
N PRO A 239 -17.88 1.59 16.23
CA PRO A 239 -17.92 1.70 17.68
C PRO A 239 -17.00 0.68 18.37
N ASP A 240 -16.62 -0.40 17.67
CA ASP A 240 -15.78 -1.49 18.17
C ASP A 240 -14.66 -1.84 17.17
N ILE A 241 -13.42 -1.50 17.53
CA ILE A 241 -12.21 -1.76 16.73
C ILE A 241 -11.96 -3.27 16.57
N THR A 242 -12.39 -4.08 17.55
CA THR A 242 -12.25 -5.55 17.51
C THR A 242 -13.17 -6.14 16.45
N LEU A 243 -14.44 -5.72 16.43
CA LEU A 243 -15.36 -6.11 15.36
C LEU A 243 -14.87 -5.62 14.00
N ALA A 244 -14.34 -4.39 13.89
CA ALA A 244 -13.73 -3.92 12.64
C ALA A 244 -12.57 -4.78 12.16
N HIS A 245 -11.74 -5.33 13.06
CA HIS A 245 -10.71 -6.30 12.69
C HIS A 245 -11.34 -7.54 12.04
N PHE A 246 -12.39 -8.12 12.63
CA PHE A 246 -13.06 -9.28 12.02
C PHE A 246 -13.76 -8.94 10.71
N VAL A 247 -14.37 -7.76 10.59
CA VAL A 247 -14.98 -7.30 9.34
C VAL A 247 -13.93 -7.16 8.24
N ARG A 248 -12.79 -6.50 8.51
CA ARG A 248 -11.72 -6.33 7.50
C ARG A 248 -11.10 -7.66 7.08
N THR A 249 -10.90 -8.57 8.03
CA THR A 249 -10.18 -9.83 7.76
C THR A 249 -11.07 -10.99 7.29
N ARG A 250 -12.35 -11.01 7.63
CA ARG A 250 -13.29 -12.11 7.30
C ARG A 250 -14.47 -11.66 6.42
N GLY A 251 -14.79 -10.37 6.42
CA GLY A 251 -15.87 -9.78 5.63
C GLY A 251 -15.41 -8.93 4.45
N GLY A 252 -14.10 -8.86 4.17
CA GLY A 252 -13.53 -8.13 3.04
C GLY A 252 -13.32 -9.00 1.78
N ALA A 253 -13.29 -8.37 0.61
CA ALA A 253 -13.11 -9.05 -0.68
C ALA A 253 -11.70 -9.61 -0.93
N GLY A 254 -10.65 -9.06 -0.29
CA GLY A 254 -9.25 -9.37 -0.62
C GLY A 254 -8.90 -10.87 -0.58
N ARG A 255 -9.39 -11.61 0.43
CA ARG A 255 -9.17 -13.07 0.53
C ARG A 255 -9.86 -13.85 -0.59
N LEU A 256 -11.06 -13.44 -0.98
CA LEU A 256 -11.84 -14.08 -2.04
C LEU A 256 -11.18 -13.82 -3.40
N VAL A 257 -10.73 -12.60 -3.67
CA VAL A 257 -9.98 -12.28 -4.89
C VAL A 257 -8.68 -13.07 -4.96
N ALA A 258 -7.95 -13.20 -3.84
CA ALA A 258 -6.74 -14.01 -3.79
C ALA A 258 -7.01 -15.51 -4.04
N GLN A 259 -8.11 -16.05 -3.52
CA GLN A 259 -8.53 -17.43 -3.79
C GLN A 259 -8.91 -17.65 -5.26
N LEU A 260 -9.50 -16.65 -5.89
CA LEU A 260 -9.90 -16.68 -7.30
C LEU A 260 -8.78 -16.28 -8.26
N ALA A 261 -7.59 -15.92 -7.77
CA ALA A 261 -6.52 -15.31 -8.56
C ALA A 261 -6.23 -16.06 -9.87
N GLY A 262 -6.13 -17.39 -9.82
CA GLY A 262 -5.83 -18.22 -11.00
C GLY A 262 -6.86 -18.15 -12.13
N ARG A 263 -8.06 -17.62 -11.89
CA ARG A 263 -9.14 -17.47 -12.88
C ARG A 263 -9.76 -16.08 -12.95
N MET A 264 -9.15 -15.08 -12.28
CA MET A 264 -9.72 -13.74 -12.17
C MET A 264 -8.89 -12.70 -12.93
N GLU A 265 -9.57 -11.97 -13.81
CA GLU A 265 -9.07 -10.75 -14.46
C GLU A 265 -9.80 -9.53 -13.88
N VAL A 266 -9.04 -8.50 -13.51
CA VAL A 266 -9.61 -7.20 -13.10
C VAL A 266 -9.26 -6.15 -14.14
N ARG A 267 -10.26 -5.38 -14.56
CA ARG A 267 -10.15 -4.33 -15.57
C ARG A 267 -10.30 -2.96 -14.90
N LEU A 268 -9.24 -2.19 -14.93
CA LEU A 268 -9.09 -0.93 -14.23
C LEU A 268 -9.15 0.24 -15.21
N HIS A 269 -9.84 1.31 -14.83
CA HIS A 269 -9.94 2.55 -15.59
C HIS A 269 -10.11 3.75 -14.65
N GLY A 270 -9.78 4.94 -15.15
CA GLY A 270 -9.92 6.18 -14.39
C GLY A 270 -9.12 6.14 -13.09
N HIS A 271 -9.78 6.33 -11.94
CA HIS A 271 -9.12 6.36 -10.64
C HIS A 271 -9.24 5.02 -9.91
N CYS A 272 -8.09 4.50 -9.46
CA CYS A 272 -7.96 3.27 -8.67
C CYS A 272 -7.22 3.61 -7.36
N ILE A 273 -7.97 4.00 -6.33
CA ILE A 273 -7.42 4.61 -5.11
C ILE A 273 -7.68 3.69 -3.92
N GLY A 274 -6.72 3.54 -3.00
CA GLY A 274 -6.88 2.72 -1.78
C GLY A 274 -7.42 1.33 -2.13
N ALA A 275 -8.51 0.92 -1.46
CA ALA A 275 -9.22 -0.34 -1.73
C ALA A 275 -9.44 -0.65 -3.24
N GLY A 276 -9.58 0.38 -4.07
CA GLY A 276 -9.73 0.29 -5.52
C GLY A 276 -8.50 -0.17 -6.30
N ILE A 277 -7.31 -0.25 -5.69
CA ILE A 277 -6.14 -0.97 -6.23
C ILE A 277 -5.66 -2.06 -5.28
N GLU A 278 -5.89 -1.94 -3.97
CA GLU A 278 -5.53 -2.96 -2.98
C GLU A 278 -6.19 -4.32 -3.28
N ILE A 279 -7.50 -4.31 -3.58
CA ILE A 279 -8.25 -5.55 -3.87
C ILE A 279 -7.86 -6.12 -5.24
N PRO A 280 -7.86 -5.33 -6.34
CA PRO A 280 -7.45 -5.83 -7.65
C PRO A 280 -6.07 -6.47 -7.70
N ALA A 281 -5.11 -5.96 -6.93
CA ALA A 281 -3.73 -6.46 -6.94
C ALA A 281 -3.59 -7.93 -6.49
N PHE A 282 -4.61 -8.52 -5.85
CA PHE A 282 -4.67 -9.96 -5.56
C PHE A 282 -5.04 -10.84 -6.76
N ALA A 283 -5.66 -10.30 -7.80
CA ALA A 283 -6.11 -11.09 -8.95
C ALA A 283 -4.93 -11.68 -9.71
N GLY A 284 -5.15 -12.71 -10.54
CA GLY A 284 -4.09 -13.29 -11.36
C GLY A 284 -3.72 -12.40 -12.55
N ARG A 285 -4.69 -11.63 -13.06
CA ARG A 285 -4.46 -10.66 -14.15
C ARG A 285 -5.12 -9.33 -13.84
N VAL A 286 -4.36 -8.25 -13.98
CA VAL A 286 -4.81 -6.86 -13.78
C VAL A 286 -4.49 -6.08 -15.04
N VAL A 287 -5.53 -5.59 -15.71
CA VAL A 287 -5.43 -4.84 -16.95
C VAL A 287 -5.90 -3.41 -16.70
N ALA A 288 -5.18 -2.41 -17.19
CA ALA A 288 -5.54 -0.99 -17.03
C ALA A 288 -5.82 -0.31 -18.39
N THR A 289 -6.72 0.67 -18.40
CA THR A 289 -6.83 1.58 -19.55
C THR A 289 -5.68 2.58 -19.59
N PRO A 290 -5.32 3.13 -20.77
CA PRO A 290 -4.54 4.35 -20.85
C PRO A 290 -5.15 5.44 -19.95
N GLY A 291 -4.29 6.17 -19.23
CA GLY A 291 -4.72 7.24 -18.32
C GLY A 291 -5.27 6.79 -16.96
N THR A 292 -5.24 5.49 -16.64
CA THR A 292 -5.54 5.01 -15.27
C THR A 292 -4.52 5.59 -14.28
N VAL A 293 -5.00 6.04 -13.12
CA VAL A 293 -4.18 6.58 -12.03
C VAL A 293 -4.39 5.78 -10.76
N PHE A 294 -3.28 5.35 -10.16
CA PHE A 294 -3.25 4.63 -8.90
C PHE A 294 -2.74 5.52 -7.76
N ARG A 295 -3.29 5.34 -6.56
CA ARG A 295 -2.82 6.07 -5.35
C ARG A 295 -3.21 5.33 -4.08
N LEU A 296 -2.35 5.37 -3.07
CA LEU A 296 -2.57 4.79 -1.74
C LEU A 296 -2.38 5.87 -0.66
N PRO A 297 -3.45 6.63 -0.33
CA PRO A 297 -3.33 7.84 0.50
C PRO A 297 -3.38 7.60 2.02
N GLU A 298 -3.53 6.37 2.49
CA GLU A 298 -3.93 6.05 3.86
C GLU A 298 -2.96 6.56 4.93
N VAL A 299 -1.64 6.57 4.67
CA VAL A 299 -0.65 7.11 5.63
C VAL A 299 -0.87 8.60 5.89
N SER A 300 -1.27 9.37 4.87
CA SER A 300 -1.62 10.79 5.05
C SER A 300 -2.86 11.00 5.94
N MET A 301 -3.64 9.94 6.16
CA MET A 301 -4.80 9.91 7.06
C MET A 301 -4.46 9.40 8.45
N GLY A 302 -3.19 9.10 8.75
CA GLY A 302 -2.79 8.45 10.00
C GLY A 302 -3.16 6.95 10.05
N LEU A 303 -3.29 6.30 8.89
CA LEU A 303 -3.65 4.88 8.74
C LEU A 303 -2.64 4.17 7.81
N ILE A 304 -2.90 2.90 7.51
CA ILE A 304 -2.21 2.16 6.43
C ILE A 304 -3.27 1.63 5.45
N PRO A 305 -2.88 1.19 4.23
CA PRO A 305 -3.77 0.39 3.40
C PRO A 305 -4.35 -0.77 4.21
N GLY A 306 -5.67 -0.95 4.16
CA GLY A 306 -6.42 -1.78 5.11
C GLY A 306 -7.45 -2.72 4.49
N ALA A 307 -7.48 -2.80 3.16
CA ALA A 307 -8.30 -3.72 2.37
C ALA A 307 -7.45 -4.85 1.75
N GLY A 308 -6.29 -5.13 2.33
CA GLY A 308 -5.26 -6.06 1.88
C GLY A 308 -4.10 -5.41 1.12
N GLY A 309 -4.03 -4.08 1.07
CA GLY A 309 -3.03 -3.33 0.30
C GLY A 309 -1.58 -3.54 0.71
N THR A 310 -1.31 -3.67 2.01
CA THR A 310 0.04 -3.98 2.51
C THR A 310 0.45 -5.44 2.24
N VAL A 311 -0.45 -6.23 1.67
CA VAL A 311 -0.22 -7.62 1.29
C VAL A 311 -0.14 -7.77 -0.23
N SER A 312 -1.15 -7.29 -0.96
CA SER A 312 -1.23 -7.46 -2.41
C SER A 312 -0.22 -6.61 -3.18
N ILE A 313 -0.04 -5.35 -2.78
CA ILE A 313 0.83 -4.41 -3.50
C ILE A 313 2.31 -4.81 -3.36
N PRO A 314 2.85 -5.15 -2.16
CA PRO A 314 4.24 -5.60 -2.04
C PRO A 314 4.54 -6.89 -2.81
N ARG A 315 3.57 -7.80 -2.97
CA ARG A 315 3.77 -9.03 -3.77
C ARG A 315 3.89 -8.73 -5.27
N ARG A 316 3.24 -7.67 -5.75
CA ARG A 316 3.37 -7.18 -7.12
C ARG A 316 4.70 -6.44 -7.32
N ILE A 317 4.92 -5.35 -6.57
CA ILE A 317 5.98 -4.37 -6.87
C ILE A 317 7.16 -4.37 -5.88
N GLY A 318 7.12 -5.22 -4.86
CA GLY A 318 8.11 -5.26 -3.77
C GLY A 318 7.83 -4.23 -2.67
N ARG A 319 8.17 -4.58 -1.43
CA ARG A 319 7.90 -3.75 -0.24
C ARG A 319 8.46 -2.32 -0.33
N TRP A 320 9.56 -2.12 -1.06
CA TRP A 320 10.22 -0.82 -1.20
C TRP A 320 9.39 0.18 -2.00
N ARG A 321 8.97 -0.19 -3.21
CA ARG A 321 8.08 0.64 -4.04
C ARG A 321 6.71 0.82 -3.39
N SER A 322 6.22 -0.21 -2.70
CA SER A 322 4.97 -0.11 -1.92
C SER A 322 5.09 0.93 -0.81
N LEU A 323 6.15 0.92 -0.01
CA LEU A 323 6.34 1.90 1.07
C LEU A 323 6.45 3.33 0.53
N HIS A 324 7.09 3.52 -0.64
CA HIS A 324 7.05 4.81 -1.34
C HIS A 324 5.62 5.28 -1.62
N LEU A 325 4.80 4.44 -2.24
CA LEU A 325 3.41 4.79 -2.56
C LEU A 325 2.57 5.05 -1.31
N PHE A 326 2.74 4.22 -0.27
CA PHE A 326 1.98 4.33 0.97
C PHE A 326 2.29 5.64 1.69
N VAL A 327 3.58 5.94 1.88
CA VAL A 327 4.01 7.10 2.68
C VAL A 327 3.77 8.41 1.93
N THR A 328 4.16 8.49 0.65
CA THR A 328 4.08 9.75 -0.10
C THR A 328 2.68 10.05 -0.62
N ALA A 329 1.83 9.03 -0.74
CA ALA A 329 0.58 9.09 -1.46
C ALA A 329 0.76 9.67 -2.89
N ALA A 330 1.92 9.47 -3.51
CA ALA A 330 2.17 9.96 -4.86
C ALA A 330 1.27 9.23 -5.87
N PRO A 331 0.74 9.93 -6.89
CA PRO A 331 0.05 9.27 -7.98
C PRO A 331 1.03 8.42 -8.79
N LEU A 332 0.57 7.24 -9.20
CA LEU A 332 1.27 6.34 -10.11
C LEU A 332 0.44 6.23 -11.38
N ASP A 333 1.00 6.61 -12.53
CA ASP A 333 0.33 6.45 -13.82
C ASP A 333 0.39 5.00 -14.33
N ALA A 334 -0.43 4.71 -15.35
CA ALA A 334 -0.52 3.39 -15.95
C ALA A 334 0.82 2.87 -16.50
N SER A 335 1.64 3.73 -17.13
CA SER A 335 2.92 3.32 -17.72
C SER A 335 3.86 2.84 -16.64
N ARG A 336 4.04 3.64 -15.58
CA ARG A 336 4.92 3.29 -14.47
C ARG A 336 4.37 2.12 -13.65
N ALA A 337 3.05 1.98 -13.56
CA ALA A 337 2.41 0.81 -12.96
C ALA A 337 2.71 -0.48 -13.72
N LEU A 338 2.72 -0.44 -15.06
CA LEU A 338 3.11 -1.57 -15.91
C LEU A 338 4.60 -1.88 -15.73
N ASP A 339 5.47 -0.87 -15.81
CA ASP A 339 6.92 -1.02 -15.62
C ASP A 339 7.27 -1.62 -14.25
N TRP A 340 6.45 -1.33 -13.24
CA TRP A 340 6.63 -1.87 -11.89
C TRP A 340 6.03 -3.26 -11.70
N GLY A 341 5.17 -3.72 -12.62
CA GLY A 341 4.41 -4.97 -12.50
C GLY A 341 3.22 -4.87 -11.55
N LEU A 342 2.73 -3.66 -11.25
CA LEU A 342 1.48 -3.47 -10.52
C LEU A 342 0.28 -3.91 -11.36
N VAL A 343 0.36 -3.64 -12.67
CA VAL A 343 -0.59 -4.12 -13.68
C VAL A 343 0.16 -4.95 -14.72
N ASP A 344 -0.56 -5.85 -15.38
CA ASP A 344 0.00 -6.83 -16.31
C ASP A 344 -0.09 -6.36 -17.77
N GLU A 345 -1.03 -5.47 -18.09
CA GLU A 345 -1.27 -4.96 -19.44
C GLU A 345 -1.96 -3.60 -19.42
N ILE A 346 -1.68 -2.78 -20.45
CA ILE A 346 -2.42 -1.55 -20.75
C ILE A 346 -3.14 -1.73 -22.09
N ARG A 347 -4.46 -1.57 -22.11
CA ARG A 347 -5.27 -1.57 -23.34
C ARG A 347 -6.59 -0.82 -23.15
N ASP A 348 -7.20 -0.40 -24.26
CA ASP A 348 -8.57 0.11 -24.24
C ASP A 348 -9.56 -1.03 -23.87
N MET A 349 -10.67 -0.67 -23.22
CA MET A 349 -11.71 -1.59 -22.71
C MET A 349 -12.98 -1.52 -23.54
#